data_AF-A0A1G8JVS9-F1
#
_entry.id   AF-A0A1G8JVS9-F1
#
_cell.length_a   1.000
_cell.length_b   1.000
_cell.length_c   1.000
_cell.angle_alpha   90.00
_cell.angle_beta   90.00
_cell.angle_gamma   90.00
#
_symmetry.space_group_name_H-M   'P 1'
#
loop_
_entity.id
_entity.type
_entity.pdbx_description
1 polymer ?
#
loop_
_entity_poly.entity_id
_entity_poly.type
_entity_poly.pdbx_seq_one_letter_code
_entity_poly.pdbx_strand_id
1 'polypeptide(L)'
;MKKLQRGSGHLFSLMVIALIAWGAYVTIYVPYEHKKSMDEFRSRPPTVSAAKLEIVDAYKAKPTPEPRPRGLYTGTAEQDGYPMTISFDFGENHVITKKAHIKTYEFTGSATYDWVGSVMTFGKVQGDAVLFPGTGEPIEVISASEIHVPGPGTTLVLKQQ
;
A
#
# COMPACT_ATOMS: atom_id res chain seq x y z
N MET A 1 -15.99 36.43 -2.25
CA MET A 1 -15.60 35.10 -2.78
C MET A 1 -14.50 34.53 -1.90
N LYS A 2 -14.78 33.51 -1.09
CA LYS A 2 -13.76 32.79 -0.31
C LYS A 2 -13.32 31.59 -1.14
N LYS A 3 -12.17 31.68 -1.81
CA LYS A 3 -11.46 30.51 -2.34
C LYS A 3 -10.75 29.85 -1.17
N LEU A 4 -11.40 28.88 -0.52
CA LEU A 4 -10.69 27.97 0.37
C LEU A 4 -10.03 26.89 -0.50
N GLN A 5 -8.72 27.04 -0.64
CA GLN A 5 -7.83 26.03 -1.18
C GLN A 5 -7.74 24.85 -0.20
N ARG A 6 -8.15 23.66 -0.64
CA ARG A 6 -7.48 22.40 -0.32
C ARG A 6 -7.91 21.35 -1.34
N GLY A 7 -7.07 21.19 -2.35
CA GLY A 7 -7.22 20.16 -3.36
C GLY A 7 -6.89 18.77 -2.81
N SER A 8 -7.56 17.79 -3.41
CA SER A 8 -7.12 16.42 -3.73
C SER A 8 -6.45 15.57 -2.64
N GLY A 9 -6.93 14.33 -2.53
CA GLY A 9 -6.03 13.25 -2.13
C GLY A 9 -6.65 12.04 -1.45
N HIS A 10 -7.76 11.50 -1.95
CA HIS A 10 -8.15 10.14 -1.58
C HIS A 10 -7.20 9.17 -2.32
N LEU A 11 -6.01 8.94 -1.73
CA LEU A 11 -4.84 8.32 -2.36
C LEU A 11 -4.77 6.79 -2.22
N PHE A 12 -5.31 5.97 -3.13
CA PHE A 12 -5.63 4.59 -2.71
C PHE A 12 -4.92 3.43 -3.40
N SER A 13 -3.67 3.18 -3.02
CA SER A 13 -3.12 1.82 -3.13
C SER A 13 -3.89 0.86 -2.20
N LEU A 14 -3.80 -0.45 -2.45
CA LEU A 14 -4.59 -1.48 -1.76
C LEU A 14 -4.40 -1.46 -0.24
N MET A 15 -3.15 -1.29 0.18
CA MET A 15 -2.77 -1.14 1.58
C MET A 15 -3.33 0.13 2.19
N VAL A 16 -3.30 1.27 1.47
CA VAL A 16 -3.78 2.56 2.00
C VAL A 16 -5.30 2.52 2.25
N ILE A 17 -6.07 1.85 1.38
CA ILE A 17 -7.53 1.67 1.58
C ILE A 17 -7.83 0.99 2.91
N ALA A 18 -7.12 -0.10 3.22
CA ALA A 18 -7.35 -0.80 4.47
C ALA A 18 -6.96 0.04 5.68
N LEU A 19 -5.84 0.75 5.61
CA LEU A 19 -5.40 1.65 6.68
C LEU A 19 -6.47 2.71 6.98
N ILE A 20 -7.15 3.25 5.96
CA ILE A 20 -8.25 4.22 6.10
C ILE A 20 -9.50 3.62 6.72
N ALA A 21 -9.95 2.48 6.22
CA ALA A 21 -11.14 1.80 6.75
C ALA A 21 -11.00 1.55 8.26
N TRP A 22 -9.79 1.21 8.72
CA TRP A 22 -9.49 1.08 10.13
C TRP A 22 -9.42 2.43 10.88
N GLY A 23 -8.77 3.45 10.30
CA GLY A 23 -8.70 4.80 10.88
C GLY A 23 -10.07 5.41 11.21
N ALA A 24 -11.06 5.14 10.36
CA ALA A 24 -12.46 5.54 10.57
C ALA A 24 -13.19 4.72 11.65
N TYR A 25 -12.89 3.43 11.78
CA TYR A 25 -13.51 2.54 12.79
C TYR A 25 -13.04 2.86 14.22
N VAL A 26 -11.74 3.13 14.35
CA VAL A 26 -11.03 3.35 15.61
C VAL A 26 -11.40 4.64 16.32
N THR A 27 -11.64 5.71 15.57
CA THR A 27 -11.91 7.04 16.14
C THR A 27 -13.21 7.07 16.96
N ILE A 28 -14.00 5.98 16.92
CA ILE A 28 -15.31 5.87 17.56
C ILE A 28 -15.28 4.93 18.81
N TYR A 29 -14.22 4.14 19.09
CA TYR A 29 -14.25 3.06 20.09
C TYR A 29 -13.19 3.13 21.23
N VAL A 30 -13.51 2.54 22.39
CA VAL A 30 -12.75 2.57 23.69
C VAL A 30 -11.37 1.85 23.62
N PRO A 31 -10.35 2.27 24.40
CA PRO A 31 -8.95 1.78 24.28
C PRO A 31 -8.68 0.26 24.34
N TYR A 32 -9.49 -0.55 25.02
CA TYR A 32 -9.29 -2.02 25.04
C TYR A 32 -9.74 -2.66 23.71
N GLU A 33 -10.93 -2.31 23.24
CA GLU A 33 -11.42 -2.73 21.92
C GLU A 33 -10.51 -2.20 20.81
N HIS A 34 -9.89 -1.04 21.02
CA HIS A 34 -8.92 -0.46 20.11
C HIS A 34 -7.68 -1.35 19.89
N LYS A 35 -7.10 -1.92 20.96
CA LYS A 35 -5.95 -2.83 20.84
C LYS A 35 -6.32 -4.13 20.13
N LYS A 36 -7.44 -4.75 20.51
CA LYS A 36 -7.93 -5.99 19.90
C LYS A 36 -8.26 -5.79 18.41
N SER A 37 -8.93 -4.68 18.09
CA SER A 37 -9.22 -4.27 16.71
C SER A 37 -7.95 -4.05 15.90
N MET A 38 -6.91 -3.43 16.51
CA MET A 38 -5.61 -3.27 15.86
C MET A 38 -4.94 -4.61 15.55
N ASP A 39 -4.89 -5.54 16.50
CA ASP A 39 -4.26 -6.84 16.30
C ASP A 39 -5.01 -7.64 15.21
N GLU A 40 -6.34 -7.62 15.25
CA GLU A 40 -7.20 -8.24 14.23
C GLU A 40 -6.98 -7.61 12.85
N PHE A 41 -6.91 -6.29 12.79
CA PHE A 41 -6.66 -5.54 11.57
C PHE A 41 -5.28 -5.85 10.97
N ARG A 42 -4.22 -5.83 11.78
CA ARG A 42 -2.85 -6.18 11.37
C ARG A 42 -2.75 -7.58 10.79
N SER A 43 -3.51 -8.52 11.35
CA SER A 43 -3.46 -9.93 10.96
C SER A 43 -4.19 -10.25 9.65
N ARG A 44 -5.01 -9.33 9.11
CA ARG A 44 -5.85 -9.57 7.94
C ARG A 44 -5.33 -8.86 6.70
N PRO A 45 -5.31 -9.54 5.54
CA PRO A 45 -5.10 -8.87 4.26
C PRO A 45 -6.15 -7.76 4.04
N PRO A 46 -5.79 -6.68 3.32
CA PRO A 46 -6.70 -5.58 3.03
C PRO A 46 -7.88 -6.03 2.15
N THR A 47 -9.09 -5.56 2.49
CA THR A 47 -10.29 -5.73 1.64
C THR A 47 -10.15 -4.89 0.37
N VAL A 48 -10.53 -5.44 -0.78
CA VAL A 48 -10.33 -4.82 -2.09
C VAL A 48 -11.67 -4.46 -2.74
N SER A 49 -11.79 -3.24 -3.27
CA SER A 49 -12.99 -2.79 -4.00
C SER A 49 -13.01 -3.30 -5.45
N ALA A 50 -14.19 -3.34 -6.08
CA ALA A 50 -14.33 -3.78 -7.47
C ALA A 50 -13.49 -2.95 -8.46
N ALA A 51 -13.52 -1.61 -8.35
CA ALA A 51 -12.71 -0.72 -9.18
C ALA A 51 -11.20 -1.00 -9.05
N LYS A 52 -10.76 -1.50 -7.88
CA LYS A 52 -9.37 -1.86 -7.67
C LYS A 52 -9.02 -3.23 -8.28
N LEU A 53 -9.94 -4.19 -8.25
CA LEU A 53 -9.77 -5.47 -8.95
C LEU A 53 -9.59 -5.25 -10.45
N GLU A 54 -10.37 -4.35 -11.05
CA GLU A 54 -10.25 -3.97 -12.47
C GLU A 54 -8.84 -3.44 -12.80
N ILE A 55 -8.27 -2.59 -11.95
CA ILE A 55 -6.90 -2.10 -12.12
C ILE A 55 -5.90 -3.26 -12.05
N VAL A 56 -6.04 -4.15 -11.05
CA VAL A 56 -5.16 -5.32 -10.92
C VAL A 56 -5.22 -6.17 -12.18
N ASP A 57 -6.41 -6.48 -12.68
CA ASP A 57 -6.57 -7.34 -13.85
C ASP A 57 -6.05 -6.68 -15.13
N ALA A 58 -6.23 -5.37 -15.29
CA ALA A 58 -5.63 -4.61 -16.39
C ALA A 58 -4.09 -4.67 -16.36
N TYR A 59 -3.47 -4.69 -15.18
CA TYR A 59 -2.01 -4.76 -15.03
C TYR A 59 -1.45 -6.18 -15.15
N LYS A 60 -2.25 -7.22 -14.89
CA LYS A 60 -1.85 -8.61 -15.18
C LYS A 60 -1.61 -8.86 -16.67
N ALA A 61 -2.32 -8.13 -17.53
CA ALA A 61 -2.15 -8.21 -18.98
C ALA A 61 -0.93 -7.43 -19.50
N LYS A 62 -0.35 -6.53 -18.70
CA LYS A 62 0.88 -5.80 -19.05
C LYS A 62 2.11 -6.70 -18.87
N PRO A 63 3.20 -6.49 -19.63
CA PRO A 63 4.44 -7.24 -19.43
C PRO A 63 5.03 -7.01 -18.04
N THR A 64 5.85 -7.94 -17.57
CA THR A 64 6.61 -7.75 -16.33
C THR A 64 7.60 -6.60 -16.50
N PRO A 65 7.72 -5.68 -15.52
CA PRO A 65 8.60 -4.52 -15.65
C PRO A 65 10.07 -4.92 -15.78
N GLU A 66 10.75 -4.29 -16.74
CA GLU A 66 12.20 -4.35 -16.91
C GLU A 66 12.76 -2.92 -17.04
N PRO A 67 13.67 -2.48 -16.15
CA PRO A 67 14.29 -3.25 -15.07
C PRO A 67 13.33 -3.52 -13.90
N ARG A 68 13.63 -4.55 -13.10
CA ARG A 68 12.92 -4.83 -11.84
C ARG A 68 13.41 -3.85 -10.75
N PRO A 69 12.51 -3.34 -9.89
CA PRO A 69 12.90 -2.45 -8.79
C PRO A 69 13.79 -3.17 -7.78
N ARG A 70 14.73 -2.44 -7.17
CA ARG A 70 15.68 -2.95 -6.17
C ARG A 70 15.97 -1.90 -5.10
N GLY A 71 16.15 -2.35 -3.87
CA GLY A 71 16.43 -1.48 -2.72
C GLY A 71 15.20 -0.72 -2.23
N LEU A 72 15.45 0.34 -1.47
CA LEU A 72 14.43 1.07 -0.73
C LEU A 72 13.80 2.18 -1.57
N TYR A 73 12.48 2.12 -1.73
CA TYR A 73 11.66 3.19 -2.27
C TYR A 73 10.75 3.74 -1.17
N THR A 74 10.62 5.06 -1.08
CA THR A 74 9.75 5.72 -0.12
C THR A 74 8.84 6.74 -0.79
N GLY A 75 7.67 6.95 -0.20
CA GLY A 75 6.76 8.00 -0.63
C GLY A 75 5.83 8.40 0.50
N THR A 76 5.01 9.39 0.22
CA THR A 76 4.01 9.87 1.16
C THR A 76 2.62 9.81 0.54
N ALA A 77 1.65 9.47 1.37
CA ALA A 77 0.23 9.56 1.05
C ALA A 77 -0.47 10.36 2.15
N GLU A 78 -1.71 10.77 1.91
CA GLU A 78 -2.59 11.35 2.91
C GLU A 78 -3.70 10.35 3.20
N GLN A 79 -3.96 10.12 4.48
CA GLN A 79 -5.07 9.31 4.98
C GLN A 79 -5.82 10.13 6.02
N ASP A 80 -7.12 10.38 5.78
CA ASP A 80 -8.00 11.12 6.68
C ASP A 80 -7.43 12.46 7.16
N GLY A 81 -6.70 13.18 6.29
CA GLY A 81 -6.03 14.45 6.62
C GLY A 81 -4.68 14.31 7.32
N TYR A 82 -4.16 13.10 7.51
CA TYR A 82 -2.87 12.84 8.13
C TYR A 82 -1.85 12.33 7.10
N PRO A 83 -0.60 12.85 7.11
CA PRO A 83 0.45 12.31 6.28
C PRO A 83 0.82 10.90 6.75
N MET A 84 0.95 10.01 5.78
CA MET A 84 1.42 8.66 5.95
C MET A 84 2.67 8.45 5.11
N THR A 85 3.74 7.97 5.74
CA THR A 85 4.96 7.56 5.02
C THR A 85 4.85 6.09 4.70
N ILE A 86 5.17 5.72 3.46
CA ILE A 86 5.16 4.35 2.97
C ILE A 86 6.54 4.03 2.42
N SER A 87 7.07 2.85 2.72
CA SER A 87 8.32 2.38 2.15
C SER A 87 8.26 0.93 1.71
N PHE A 88 8.88 0.66 0.56
CA PHE A 88 8.97 -0.64 -0.10
C PHE A 88 10.46 -0.93 -0.28
N ASP A 89 10.98 -1.91 0.45
CA ASP A 89 12.36 -2.37 0.31
C ASP A 89 12.36 -3.69 -0.48
N PHE A 90 12.81 -3.61 -1.72
CA PHE A 90 12.96 -4.74 -2.62
C PHE A 90 14.32 -5.41 -2.37
N GLY A 91 14.30 -6.43 -1.52
CA GLY A 91 15.47 -7.22 -1.15
C GLY A 91 15.82 -8.29 -2.19
N GLU A 92 16.84 -9.07 -1.85
CA GLU A 92 17.27 -10.22 -2.65
C GLU A 92 16.22 -11.35 -2.64
N ASN A 93 16.34 -12.29 -3.59
CA ASN A 93 15.50 -13.50 -3.67
C ASN A 93 13.98 -13.23 -3.71
N HIS A 94 13.58 -12.13 -4.34
CA HIS A 94 12.18 -11.70 -4.44
C HIS A 94 11.48 -11.59 -3.08
N VAL A 95 12.17 -11.00 -2.10
CA VAL A 95 11.58 -10.61 -0.83
C VAL A 95 11.31 -9.11 -0.85
N ILE A 96 10.13 -8.70 -0.39
CA ILE A 96 9.79 -7.30 -0.19
C ILE A 96 9.44 -7.06 1.27
N THR A 97 10.02 -6.01 1.85
CA THR A 97 9.62 -5.47 3.15
C THR A 97 8.84 -4.19 2.93
N LYS A 98 7.66 -4.10 3.52
CA LYS A 98 6.84 -2.89 3.50
C LYS A 98 6.77 -2.29 4.89
N LYS A 99 6.84 -0.97 4.96
CA LYS A 99 6.53 -0.21 6.16
C LYS A 99 5.54 0.89 5.85
N ALA A 100 4.63 1.14 6.79
CA ALA A 100 3.74 2.28 6.76
C ALA A 100 3.75 2.95 8.14
N HIS A 101 3.92 4.26 8.16
CA HIS A 101 3.88 5.05 9.39
C HIS A 101 2.82 6.13 9.26
N ILE A 102 1.84 6.09 10.16
CA ILE A 102 0.76 7.07 10.23
C ILE A 102 0.42 7.40 11.69
N LYS A 103 0.39 8.71 12.01
CA LYS A 103 0.22 9.19 13.39
C LYS A 103 1.26 8.59 14.33
N THR A 104 0.83 7.72 15.24
CA THR A 104 1.65 7.00 16.23
C THR A 104 1.73 5.51 15.92
N TYR A 105 1.22 5.08 14.76
CA TYR A 105 1.16 3.67 14.37
C TYR A 105 2.21 3.38 13.32
N GLU A 106 2.99 2.34 13.58
CA GLU A 106 3.90 1.73 12.63
C GLU A 106 3.39 0.36 12.24
N PHE A 107 3.32 0.12 10.94
CA PHE A 107 3.06 -1.19 10.37
C PHE A 107 4.31 -1.65 9.61
N THR A 108 4.73 -2.88 9.85
CA THR A 108 5.88 -3.50 9.20
C THR A 108 5.56 -4.96 8.88
N GLY A 109 5.89 -5.37 7.67
CA GLY A 109 5.83 -6.78 7.30
C GLY A 109 6.69 -7.08 6.10
N SER A 110 6.89 -8.37 5.84
CA SER A 110 7.65 -8.87 4.70
C SER A 110 6.92 -10.01 4.02
N ALA A 111 7.19 -10.19 2.74
CA ALA A 111 6.63 -11.28 1.94
C ALA A 111 7.61 -11.69 0.85
N THR A 112 7.57 -12.96 0.44
CA THR A 112 8.09 -13.32 -0.88
C THR A 112 7.12 -12.82 -1.93
N TYR A 113 7.60 -12.46 -3.11
CA TYR A 113 6.75 -12.01 -4.20
C TYR A 113 7.09 -12.66 -5.53
N ASP A 114 6.07 -12.79 -6.37
CA ASP A 114 6.19 -13.23 -7.76
C ASP A 114 5.48 -12.24 -8.68
N TRP A 115 5.89 -12.18 -9.94
CA TRP A 115 5.27 -11.31 -10.94
C TRP A 115 4.24 -12.08 -11.77
N VAL A 116 3.04 -11.50 -11.88
CA VAL A 116 2.02 -11.87 -12.87
C VAL A 116 1.78 -10.64 -13.73
N GLY A 117 2.42 -10.59 -14.89
CA GLY A 117 2.49 -9.35 -15.68
C GLY A 117 3.14 -8.23 -14.86
N SER A 118 2.52 -7.05 -14.82
CA SER A 118 2.91 -5.91 -13.99
C SER A 118 2.32 -5.94 -12.56
N VAL A 119 1.83 -7.09 -12.08
CA VAL A 119 1.31 -7.23 -10.71
C VAL A 119 2.26 -8.07 -9.87
N MET A 120 2.62 -7.55 -8.70
CA MET A 120 3.38 -8.25 -7.68
C MET A 120 2.41 -9.02 -6.76
N THR A 121 2.45 -10.34 -6.84
CA THR A 121 1.67 -11.25 -5.99
C THR A 121 2.50 -11.66 -4.77
N PHE A 122 1.88 -11.83 -3.61
CA PHE A 122 2.59 -12.04 -2.35
C PHE A 122 2.36 -13.45 -1.79
N GLY A 123 3.42 -14.04 -1.24
CA GLY A 123 3.42 -15.30 -0.52
C GLY A 123 4.25 -15.22 0.76
N LYS A 124 4.11 -16.22 1.64
CA LYS A 124 4.88 -16.34 2.90
C LYS A 124 4.93 -15.03 3.70
N VAL A 125 3.79 -14.36 3.84
CA VAL A 125 3.67 -13.07 4.53
C VAL A 125 4.03 -13.24 6.01
N GLN A 126 4.86 -12.33 6.54
CA GLN A 126 5.28 -12.24 7.94
C GLN A 126 5.09 -10.81 8.45
N GLY A 127 4.67 -10.66 9.71
CA GLY A 127 4.36 -9.36 10.31
C GLY A 127 2.94 -8.89 9.94
N ASP A 128 2.78 -7.59 9.68
CA ASP A 128 1.47 -6.99 9.42
C ASP A 128 0.95 -7.37 8.01
N ALA A 129 0.03 -8.34 7.97
CA ALA A 129 -0.59 -8.86 6.75
C ALA A 129 -1.41 -7.81 5.99
N VAL A 130 -1.86 -6.76 6.68
CA VAL A 130 -2.62 -5.65 6.08
C VAL A 130 -1.85 -4.88 5.01
N LEU A 131 -0.52 -5.01 4.97
CA LEU A 131 0.34 -4.42 3.96
C LEU A 131 0.38 -5.23 2.64
N PHE A 132 -0.21 -6.43 2.63
CA PHE A 132 -0.08 -7.41 1.55
C PHE A 132 -1.46 -7.84 1.04
N PRO A 133 -2.02 -7.15 0.04
CA PRO A 133 -3.28 -7.54 -0.59
C PRO A 133 -3.18 -8.92 -1.25
N GLY A 134 -4.14 -9.79 -0.94
CA GLY A 134 -4.23 -11.12 -1.56
C GLY A 134 -4.42 -11.11 -3.07
N THR A 135 -4.90 -9.99 -3.63
CA THR A 135 -5.03 -9.77 -5.08
C THR A 135 -3.69 -9.46 -5.77
N GLY A 136 -2.62 -9.26 -4.99
CA GLY A 136 -1.38 -8.67 -5.46
C GLY A 136 -1.47 -7.15 -5.59
N GLU A 137 -0.34 -6.51 -5.89
CA GLU A 137 -0.20 -5.06 -6.02
C GLU A 137 0.35 -4.70 -7.40
N PRO A 138 -0.37 -3.88 -8.20
CA PRO A 138 0.15 -3.42 -9.48
C PRO A 138 1.34 -2.50 -9.24
N ILE A 139 2.42 -2.72 -9.99
CA ILE A 139 3.62 -1.88 -9.96
C ILE A 139 3.92 -1.42 -11.37
N GLU A 140 4.14 -0.13 -11.51
CA GLU A 140 4.65 0.50 -12.73
C GLU A 140 6.04 1.06 -12.43
N VAL A 141 7.04 0.64 -13.20
CA VAL A 141 8.42 1.12 -13.04
C VAL A 141 8.61 2.27 -14.03
N ILE A 142 8.74 3.50 -13.53
CA ILE A 142 8.90 4.69 -14.36
C ILE A 142 10.37 4.91 -14.69
N SER A 143 11.25 4.68 -13.71
CA SER A 143 12.69 4.73 -13.86
C SER A 143 13.37 3.86 -12.81
N ALA A 144 14.70 3.75 -12.86
CA ALA A 144 15.47 3.04 -11.83
C ALA A 144 15.20 3.58 -10.42
N SER A 145 14.89 4.88 -10.29
CA SER A 145 14.69 5.55 -9.01
C SER A 145 13.23 5.91 -8.70
N GLU A 146 12.27 5.50 -9.53
CA GLU A 146 10.86 5.85 -9.33
C GLU A 146 9.93 4.71 -9.75
N ILE A 147 9.07 4.28 -8.82
CA ILE A 147 7.99 3.34 -9.08
C ILE A 147 6.66 3.94 -8.66
N HIS A 148 5.63 3.52 -9.38
CA HIS A 148 4.26 3.93 -9.20
C HIS A 148 3.45 2.71 -8.79
N VAL A 149 2.58 2.89 -7.81
CA VAL A 149 1.61 1.88 -7.36
C VAL A 149 0.21 2.40 -7.69
N PRO A 150 -0.35 2.00 -8.84
CA PRO A 150 -1.65 2.49 -9.30
C PRO A 150 -2.78 2.11 -8.35
N GLY A 151 -3.67 3.03 -8.05
CA GLY A 151 -4.84 2.87 -7.19
C GLY A 151 -6.12 3.45 -7.81
N PRO A 152 -7.31 3.22 -7.22
CA PRO A 152 -8.53 3.86 -7.69
C PRO A 152 -8.43 5.37 -7.44
N GLY A 153 -8.56 6.15 -8.52
CA GLY A 153 -8.56 7.61 -8.48
C GLY A 153 -7.18 8.28 -8.41
N THR A 154 -6.09 7.53 -8.19
CA THR A 154 -4.75 8.10 -8.07
C THR A 154 -3.64 7.05 -8.10
N THR A 155 -2.38 7.48 -8.03
CA THR A 155 -1.20 6.63 -8.01
C THR A 155 -0.31 7.01 -6.82
N LEU A 156 0.08 6.02 -6.04
CA LEU A 156 1.13 6.22 -5.02
C LEU A 156 2.48 6.24 -5.73
N VAL A 157 3.23 7.34 -5.57
CA VAL A 157 4.56 7.51 -6.15
C VAL A 157 5.59 7.21 -5.07
N LEU A 158 6.51 6.29 -5.37
CA LEU A 158 7.61 5.92 -4.48
C LEU A 158 8.95 6.20 -5.19
N LYS A 159 9.85 6.88 -4.49
CA LYS A 159 11.18 7.25 -4.99
C LYS A 159 12.28 6.53 -4.22
N GLN A 160 13.27 6.07 -4.94
CA GLN A 160 14.43 5.40 -4.37
C GLN A 160 15.19 6.36 -3.44
N GLN A 161 15.70 5.83 -2.32
CA GLN A 161 16.52 6.57 -1.36
C GLN A 161 18.02 6.40 -1.65
#